data_AF-A0A5K1EWR1-F1
#
_entry.id   AF-A0A5K1EWR1-F1
#
_cell.length_a   1.000
_cell.length_b   1.000
_cell.length_c   1.000
_cell.angle_alpha   90.00
_cell.angle_beta   90.00
_cell.angle_gamma   90.00
#
_symmetry.space_group_name_H-M   'P 1'
#
loop_
_entity.id
_entity.type
_entity.pdbx_description
1 polymer ?
#
loop_
_entity_poly.entity_id
_entity_poly.type
_entity_poly.pdbx_seq_one_letter_code
_entity_poly.pdbx_strand_id
1 'polypeptide(L)' 'VMVADPFENPLVINLYKEWLEHAGSGKARQFVHTQYHSVAKSLTAQLSNW' A
#
# COMPACT_ATOMS: atom_id res chain seq x y z
N VAL A 1 -24.33 11.77 -1.31
CA VAL A 1 -23.74 10.61 -0.61
C VAL A 1 -22.98 11.17 0.59
N MET A 2 -23.31 10.76 1.81
CA MET A 2 -22.50 11.10 3.00
C MET A 2 -21.21 10.28 2.92
N VAL A 3 -20.07 10.96 2.72
CA VAL A 3 -18.76 10.29 2.74
C VAL A 3 -18.31 10.27 4.18
N ALA A 4 -18.24 9.08 4.77
CA ALA A 4 -17.64 8.90 6.08
C ALA A 4 -16.13 9.15 5.97
N ASP A 5 -15.55 9.77 7.00
CA ASP A 5 -14.10 9.95 7.06
C ASP A 5 -13.43 8.58 7.26
N PRO A 6 -12.59 8.11 6.32
CA PRO A 6 -11.88 6.84 6.48
C PRO A 6 -10.91 6.83 7.67
N PHE A 7 -10.47 8.00 8.16
CA PHE A 7 -9.60 8.10 9.33
C PHE A 7 -10.34 7.96 10.66
N GLU A 8 -11.67 8.12 10.67
CA GLU A 8 -12.51 7.91 11.85
C GLU A 8 -12.95 6.45 12.02
N ASN A 9 -12.46 5.52 11.19
CA ASN A 9 -12.79 4.12 11.31
C ASN A 9 -12.21 3.52 12.60
N PRO A 10 -13.03 3.12 13.60
CA PRO A 10 -12.55 2.66 14.89
C PRO A 10 -11.74 1.36 14.80
N LEU A 11 -12.02 0.51 13.82
CA LEU A 11 -11.27 -0.74 13.62
C LEU A 11 -9.85 -0.45 13.14
N VAL A 12 -9.69 0.50 12.23
CA VAL A 12 -8.37 0.92 11.73
C VAL A 12 -7.58 1.59 12.85
N ILE A 13 -8.21 2.48 13.61
CA ILE A 13 -7.58 3.15 14.75
C ILE A 13 -7.06 2.12 15.77
N ASN A 14 -7.86 1.12 16.13
CA ASN A 14 -7.45 0.10 17.09
C ASN A 14 -6.33 -0.79 16.55
N LEU A 15 -6.41 -1.19 15.27
CA LEU A 15 -5.34 -1.95 14.61
C LEU A 15 -4.00 -1.19 14.66
N TYR A 16 -4.03 0.11 14.40
CA TYR A 16 -2.82 0.92 14.49
C TYR A 16 -2.31 1.04 15.91
N LYS A 17 -3.16 1.31 16.90
CA LYS A 17 -2.75 1.44 18.31
C LYS A 17 -2.22 0.14 18.92
N GLU A 18 -2.87 -0.98 18.64
CA GLU A 18 -2.58 -2.26 19.30
C GLU A 18 -1.44 -3.03 18.63
N TRP A 19 -1.39 -3.00 17.28
CA TRP A 19 -0.47 -3.85 16.54
C TRP A 19 0.54 -3.09 15.69
N LEU A 20 0.11 -2.13 14.85
CA LEU A 20 0.99 -1.39 13.95
C LEU A 20 1.74 -0.22 14.61
N GLU A 21 1.51 0.04 15.90
CA GLU A 21 2.01 1.15 16.69
C GLU A 21 1.49 2.53 16.23
N HIS A 22 2.09 3.10 15.17
CA HIS A 22 1.70 4.39 14.62
C HIS A 22 1.84 4.42 13.11
N ALA A 23 1.20 5.40 12.47
CA ALA A 23 1.38 5.62 11.03
C ALA A 23 2.86 5.89 10.71
N GLY A 24 3.42 5.16 9.75
CA GLY A 24 4.83 5.28 9.38
C GLY A 24 5.82 4.55 10.31
N SER A 25 5.35 3.75 11.27
CA SER A 25 6.22 2.83 12.01
C SER A 25 6.90 1.84 11.05
N GLY A 26 8.02 1.25 11.48
CA GLY A 26 8.70 0.21 10.69
C GLY A 26 7.78 -0.97 10.38
N LYS A 27 6.93 -1.35 11.34
CA LYS A 27 5.92 -2.39 11.19
C LYS A 27 4.84 -1.98 10.18
N ALA A 28 4.32 -0.76 10.23
CA ALA A 28 3.38 -0.27 9.23
C ALA A 28 4.00 -0.30 7.83
N ARG A 29 5.25 0.14 7.68
CA ARG A 29 5.97 0.10 6.39
C ARG A 29 6.17 -1.31 5.87
N GLN A 30 6.47 -2.27 6.73
CA GLN A 30 6.70 -3.65 6.35
C GLN A 30 5.42 -4.37 5.91
N PHE A 31 4.31 -4.16 6.61
CA PHE A 31 3.08 -4.94 6.41
C PHE A 31 2.03 -4.26 5.53
N VAL A 32 2.03 -2.92 5.45
CA VAL A 32 1.01 -2.16 4.71
C VAL A 32 1.56 -1.54 3.43
N HIS A 33 2.84 -1.14 3.40
CA HIS A 33 3.42 -0.46 2.25
C HIS A 33 4.12 -1.43 1.31
N THR A 34 4.04 -1.13 0.01
CA THR A 34 4.81 -1.81 -1.03
C THR A 34 5.54 -0.79 -1.88
N GLN A 35 6.45 -1.26 -2.72
CA GLN A 35 7.23 -0.42 -3.61
C GLN A 35 6.92 -0.79 -5.06
N TYR A 36 6.85 0.24 -5.90
CA TYR A 36 6.79 0.05 -7.33
C TYR A 36 8.17 -0.38 -7.84
N HIS A 37 8.17 -1.33 -8.76
CA HIS A 37 9.37 -1.75 -9.49
C HIS A 37 9.24 -1.33 -10.94
N SER A 38 10.32 -0.76 -11.49
CA SER A 38 10.37 -0.42 -12.91
C SER A 38 10.26 -1.69 -13.75
N VAL A 39 9.25 -1.76 -14.60
CA VAL A 39 9.17 -2.83 -15.59
C VAL A 39 9.98 -2.40 -16.81
N ALA A 40 11.19 -2.94 -16.95
CA ALA A 40 11.96 -2.77 -18.18
C ALA A 40 11.29 -3.56 -19.30
N LYS A 41 10.45 -2.89 -20.09
CA LYS A 41 9.93 -3.48 -21.34
C LYS A 41 11.08 -3.52 -22.33
N SER A 42 11.69 -4.69 -22.50
CA SER A 42 12.66 -4.90 -23.58
C SER A 42 11.96 -4.67 -24.91
N LEU A 43 12.51 -3.80 -25.77
CA LEU A 43 12.02 -3.58 -27.14
C LEU A 43 11.91 -4.91 -27.92
N THR A 44 12.83 -5.85 -27.65
CA THR A 44 12.82 -7.20 -28.20
C THR A 44 11.61 -8.03 -27.76
N ALA A 45 11.09 -7.83 -26.54
CA ALA A 45 9.91 -8.54 -26.04
C ALA A 45 8.60 -8.01 -26.63
N GLN A 46 8.57 -6.75 -27.08
CA GLN A 46 7.43 -6.20 -27.82
C GLN A 46 7.43 -6.65 -29.29
N LEU A 47 8.61 -6.80 -29.89
CA LEU A 47 8.81 -7.30 -31.25
C LEU A 47 8.70 -8.83 -31.40
N SER A 48 8.44 -9.59 -30.33
CA SER A 48 8.17 -11.04 -30.42
C SER A 48 6.68 -11.38 -30.29
N ASN A 49 5.83 -10.37 -30.10
CA ASN A 49 4.37 -10.51 -29.91
C ASN A 49 3.56 -10.10 -31.15
N TRP A 50 4.21 -9.96 -32.31
CA TRP A 50 3.55 -9.83 -33.62
C TRP A 50 3.67 -11.14 -34.38
#